data_AF-A0A0E3JZT7-F1
#
_entry.id   AF-A0A0E3JZT7-F1
#
_cell.length_a   1.000
_cell.length_b   1.000
_cell.length_c   1.000
_cell.angle_alpha   90.00
_cell.angle_beta   90.00
_cell.angle_gamma   90.00
#
_symmetry.space_group_name_H-M   'P 1'
#
loop_
_entity.id
_entity.type
_entity.pdbx_description
1 polymer ?
#
loop_
_entity_poly.entity_id
_entity_poly.type
_entity_poly.pdbx_seq_one_letter_code
_entity_poly.pdbx_strand_id
1 'polypeptide(L)'
;MELTKELIKRNIIVLSAGCSSGGLENVGLMSPSAAELAGDSLKEVCKILGIPPVLNFGPCLAIGRLEIVAKELAEYLKIDIPQLPLVLSAPQWLEEQALADGCFGLALGLPLHLGSSPFIGGSKVVTKVLTEDMESLTGGKLIIEDDIIKAADELEEIILKRRKNLGLS
;
A
#
# COMPACT_ATOMS: atom_id res chain seq x y z
N MET A 1 1.87 8.71 9.18
CA MET A 1 0.83 9.76 9.04
C MET A 1 1.03 10.62 7.81
N GLU A 2 2.19 11.26 7.64
CA GLU A 2 2.41 12.17 6.50
C GLU A 2 2.33 11.47 5.14
N LEU A 3 2.90 10.27 5.00
CA LEU A 3 2.72 9.45 3.78
C LEU A 3 1.23 9.22 3.45
N THR A 4 0.40 8.91 4.45
CA THR A 4 -1.05 8.75 4.25
C THR A 4 -1.70 10.03 3.72
N LYS A 5 -1.32 11.20 4.25
CA LYS A 5 -1.85 12.48 3.76
C LYS A 5 -1.45 12.73 2.31
N GLU A 6 -0.21 12.43 1.94
CA GLU A 6 0.25 12.57 0.55
C GLU A 6 -0.51 11.64 -0.40
N LEU A 7 -0.73 10.38 -0.02
CA LEU A 7 -1.47 9.41 -0.84
C LEU A 7 -2.93 9.83 -1.05
N ILE A 8 -3.66 10.23 0.00
CA ILE A 8 -5.07 10.63 -0.16
C ILE A 8 -5.22 11.91 -0.99
N LYS A 9 -4.27 12.86 -0.89
CA LYS A 9 -4.23 14.06 -1.75
C LYS A 9 -4.09 13.69 -3.23
N ARG A 10 -3.38 12.59 -3.53
CA ARG A 10 -3.19 12.02 -4.87
C ARG A 10 -4.35 11.12 -5.32
N ASN A 11 -5.49 11.16 -4.62
CA ASN A 11 -6.66 10.31 -4.87
C ASN A 11 -6.41 8.80 -4.67
N ILE A 12 -5.42 8.44 -3.86
CA ILE A 12 -5.15 7.04 -3.50
C ILE A 12 -5.81 6.76 -2.16
N ILE A 13 -6.84 5.90 -2.17
CA ILE A 13 -7.47 5.44 -0.93
C ILE A 13 -6.50 4.60 -0.11
N VAL A 14 -6.46 4.81 1.20
CA VAL A 14 -5.54 4.09 2.09
C VAL A 14 -6.31 3.10 2.94
N LEU A 15 -5.88 1.84 2.91
CA LEU A 15 -6.34 0.80 3.82
C LEU A 15 -5.28 0.62 4.90
N SER A 16 -5.64 0.86 6.15
CA SER A 16 -4.71 0.80 7.29
C SER A 16 -5.02 -0.40 8.16
N ALA A 17 -3.96 -1.10 8.57
CA ALA A 17 -4.03 -2.17 9.57
C ALA A 17 -2.90 -2.01 10.59
N GLY A 18 -3.10 -2.61 11.76
CA GLY A 18 -2.07 -2.71 12.79
C GLY A 18 -1.80 -1.40 13.53
N CYS A 19 -0.56 -1.26 13.99
CA CYS A 19 -0.12 -0.14 14.84
C CYS A 19 -0.34 1.23 14.16
N SER A 20 -0.35 1.28 12.82
CA SER A 20 -0.63 2.50 12.07
C SER A 20 -2.04 3.05 12.31
N SER A 21 -3.04 2.17 12.54
CA SER A 21 -4.44 2.56 12.64
C SER A 21 -4.71 3.50 13.80
N GLY A 22 -4.18 3.21 14.99
CA GLY A 22 -4.40 4.06 16.17
C GLY A 22 -3.84 5.47 16.01
N GLY A 23 -2.66 5.60 15.38
CA GLY A 23 -2.07 6.90 15.09
C GLY A 23 -2.90 7.71 14.09
N LEU A 24 -3.39 7.06 13.03
CA LEU A 24 -4.22 7.69 12.00
C LEU A 24 -5.61 8.09 12.52
N GLU A 25 -6.19 7.27 13.39
CA GLU A 25 -7.47 7.54 14.04
C GLU A 25 -7.38 8.76 14.98
N ASN A 26 -6.33 8.82 15.81
CA ASN A 26 -6.10 9.93 16.74
C ASN A 26 -5.93 11.28 16.05
N VAL A 27 -5.47 11.32 14.80
CA VAL A 27 -5.33 12.55 14.02
C VAL A 27 -6.51 12.80 13.06
N GLY A 28 -7.59 12.03 13.20
CA GLY A 28 -8.84 12.22 12.51
C GLY A 28 -8.86 11.75 11.05
N LEU A 29 -7.81 11.10 10.54
CA LEU A 29 -7.74 10.67 9.13
C LEU A 29 -8.75 9.56 8.79
N MET A 30 -9.28 8.87 9.79
CA MET A 30 -10.32 7.84 9.67
C MET A 30 -11.73 8.38 9.96
N SER A 31 -11.90 9.70 10.08
CA SER A 31 -13.22 10.34 10.19
C SER A 31 -13.76 10.70 8.80
N PRO A 32 -15.08 10.62 8.53
CA PRO A 32 -15.63 11.03 7.23
C PRO A 32 -15.27 12.46 6.81
N SER A 33 -15.09 13.37 7.79
CA SER A 33 -14.61 14.74 7.55
C SER A 33 -13.21 14.82 6.93
N ALA A 34 -12.38 13.78 7.08
CA ALA A 34 -11.06 13.72 6.46
C ALA A 34 -11.11 13.61 4.93
N ALA A 35 -12.29 13.34 4.33
CA ALA A 35 -12.49 13.44 2.89
C ALA A 35 -12.07 14.82 2.35
N GLU A 36 -12.15 15.89 3.17
CA GLU A 36 -11.69 17.22 2.75
C GLU A 36 -10.18 17.32 2.48
N LEU A 37 -9.39 16.42 3.05
CA LEU A 37 -7.94 16.34 2.88
C LEU A 37 -7.53 15.53 1.65
N ALA A 38 -8.48 14.78 1.06
CA ALA A 38 -8.25 14.01 -0.15
C ALA A 38 -8.33 14.88 -1.40
N GLY A 39 -7.74 14.40 -2.50
CA GLY A 39 -7.93 14.98 -3.82
C GLY A 39 -9.39 14.89 -4.28
N ASP A 40 -9.74 15.63 -5.33
CA ASP A 40 -11.14 15.86 -5.72
C ASP A 40 -11.92 14.58 -6.02
N SER A 41 -11.33 13.60 -6.73
CA SER A 41 -12.05 12.38 -7.11
C SER A 41 -12.24 11.43 -5.94
N LEU A 42 -11.24 11.27 -5.07
CA LEU A 42 -11.39 10.48 -3.85
C LEU A 42 -12.35 11.16 -2.86
N LYS A 43 -12.27 12.49 -2.73
CA LYS A 43 -13.19 13.28 -1.90
C LYS A 43 -14.64 13.08 -2.32
N GLU A 44 -14.94 13.13 -3.62
CA GLU A 44 -16.29 12.92 -4.15
C GLU A 44 -16.82 11.52 -3.78
N VAL A 45 -16.02 10.47 -4.05
CA VAL A 45 -16.38 9.08 -3.72
C VAL A 45 -16.63 8.91 -2.22
N CYS A 46 -15.73 9.44 -1.37
CA CYS A 46 -15.86 9.39 0.08
C CYS A 46 -17.15 10.07 0.57
N LYS A 47 -17.49 11.25 0.03
CA LYS A 47 -18.72 11.98 0.41
C LYS A 47 -19.99 11.25 -0.03
N ILE A 48 -20.01 10.69 -1.23
CA ILE A 48 -21.16 9.94 -1.74
C ILE A 48 -21.43 8.71 -0.88
N LEU A 49 -20.38 7.98 -0.51
CA LEU A 49 -20.49 6.74 0.26
C LEU A 49 -20.56 6.98 1.78
N GLY A 50 -20.29 8.19 2.25
CA GLY A 50 -20.23 8.52 3.68
C GLY A 50 -19.06 7.86 4.42
N ILE A 51 -17.95 7.58 3.72
CA ILE A 51 -16.77 6.88 4.25
C ILE A 51 -15.55 7.81 4.36
N PRO A 52 -14.60 7.56 5.26
CA PRO A 52 -13.32 8.26 5.28
C PRO A 52 -12.41 7.83 4.11
N PRO A 53 -11.41 8.66 3.72
CA PRO A 53 -10.41 8.29 2.71
C PRO A 53 -9.34 7.31 3.24
N VAL A 54 -9.33 7.07 4.55
CA VAL A 54 -8.50 6.07 5.22
C VAL A 54 -9.41 5.08 5.94
N LEU A 55 -9.38 3.82 5.52
CA LEU A 55 -10.23 2.77 6.06
C LEU A 55 -9.44 1.89 7.04
N ASN A 56 -9.95 1.70 8.26
CA ASN A 56 -9.35 0.82 9.25
C ASN A 56 -9.77 -0.65 9.00
N PHE A 57 -8.82 -1.50 8.66
CA PHE A 57 -9.03 -2.91 8.39
C PHE A 57 -8.78 -3.81 9.62
N GLY A 58 -8.31 -3.25 10.73
CA GLY A 58 -8.15 -3.94 12.02
C GLY A 58 -6.68 -4.11 12.45
N PRO A 59 -6.37 -5.10 13.31
CA PRO A 59 -5.01 -5.32 13.83
C PRO A 59 -4.05 -5.86 12.75
N CYS A 60 -2.75 -5.98 13.04
CA CYS A 60 -1.76 -6.50 12.07
C CYS A 60 -2.15 -7.88 11.50
N LEU A 61 -2.73 -8.75 12.34
CA LEU A 61 -3.26 -10.06 11.94
C LEU A 61 -4.40 -10.00 10.90
N ALA A 62 -4.92 -8.81 10.60
CA ALA A 62 -5.94 -8.58 9.60
C ALA A 62 -5.37 -8.41 8.17
N ILE A 63 -4.09 -8.69 7.92
CA ILE A 63 -3.52 -8.72 6.55
C ILE A 63 -4.33 -9.63 5.61
N GLY A 64 -4.87 -10.74 6.11
CA GLY A 64 -5.79 -11.60 5.35
C GLY A 64 -7.07 -10.91 4.89
N ARG A 65 -7.53 -9.85 5.56
CA ARG A 65 -8.66 -9.03 5.08
C ARG A 65 -8.28 -8.17 3.88
N LEU A 66 -7.04 -7.66 3.86
CA LEU A 66 -6.51 -6.91 2.73
C LEU A 66 -6.33 -7.83 1.51
N GLU A 67 -5.85 -9.06 1.74
CA GLU A 67 -5.81 -10.11 0.72
C GLU A 67 -7.22 -10.41 0.18
N ILE A 68 -8.22 -10.60 1.04
CA ILE A 68 -9.61 -10.85 0.59
C ILE A 68 -10.08 -9.71 -0.32
N VAL A 69 -9.85 -8.44 0.04
CA VAL A 69 -10.22 -7.33 -0.84
C VAL A 69 -9.47 -7.38 -2.18
N ALA A 70 -8.16 -7.61 -2.16
CA ALA A 70 -7.38 -7.73 -3.40
C ALA A 70 -7.89 -8.88 -4.28
N LYS A 71 -8.16 -10.04 -3.69
CA LYS A 71 -8.70 -11.22 -4.38
C LYS A 71 -10.07 -10.91 -5.00
N GLU A 72 -11.01 -10.36 -4.25
CA GLU A 72 -12.36 -10.05 -4.75
C GLU A 72 -12.32 -9.02 -5.89
N LEU A 73 -11.43 -8.02 -5.82
CA LEU A 73 -11.21 -7.07 -6.90
C LEU A 73 -10.61 -7.73 -8.15
N ALA A 74 -9.62 -8.61 -7.97
CA ALA A 74 -8.99 -9.36 -9.06
C ALA A 74 -10.00 -10.27 -9.76
N GLU A 75 -10.80 -11.03 -9.00
CA GLU A 75 -11.85 -11.90 -9.51
C GLU A 75 -12.93 -11.11 -10.26
N TYR A 76 -13.39 -9.98 -9.70
CA TYR A 76 -14.37 -9.11 -10.36
C TYR A 76 -13.86 -8.57 -11.71
N LEU A 77 -12.60 -8.14 -11.75
CA LEU A 77 -11.95 -7.61 -12.96
C LEU A 77 -11.45 -8.71 -13.92
N LYS A 78 -11.49 -9.98 -13.50
CA LYS A 78 -10.95 -11.15 -14.22
C LYS A 78 -9.47 -10.99 -14.59
N ILE A 79 -8.70 -10.49 -13.64
CA ILE A 79 -7.24 -10.32 -13.72
C ILE A 79 -6.59 -11.03 -12.53
N ASP A 80 -5.26 -11.12 -12.52
CA ASP A 80 -4.52 -11.61 -11.37
C ASP A 80 -4.15 -10.47 -10.41
N ILE A 81 -3.89 -10.79 -9.13
CA ILE A 81 -3.54 -9.82 -8.08
C ILE A 81 -2.34 -8.92 -8.45
N PRO A 82 -1.25 -9.43 -9.06
CA PRO A 82 -0.10 -8.59 -9.43
C PRO A 82 -0.44 -7.49 -10.45
N GLN A 83 -1.58 -7.59 -11.14
CA GLN A 83 -2.03 -6.59 -12.12
C GLN A 83 -2.81 -5.45 -11.44
N LEU A 84 -3.30 -5.63 -10.21
CA LEU A 84 -4.06 -4.61 -9.50
C LEU A 84 -3.16 -3.42 -9.12
N PRO A 85 -3.68 -2.19 -9.19
CA PRO A 85 -2.96 -0.98 -8.79
C PRO A 85 -2.93 -0.85 -7.26
N LEU A 86 -2.29 -1.82 -6.59
CA LEU A 86 -2.15 -1.94 -5.14
C LEU A 86 -0.66 -1.97 -4.78
N VAL A 87 -0.32 -1.32 -3.67
CA VAL A 87 1.03 -1.36 -3.08
C VAL A 87 0.90 -1.43 -1.56
N LEU A 88 1.78 -2.19 -0.91
CA LEU A 88 1.90 -2.26 0.53
C LEU A 88 2.97 -1.30 1.03
N SER A 89 2.77 -0.74 2.21
CA SER A 89 3.74 0.20 2.79
C SER A 89 3.80 0.06 4.31
N ALA A 90 5.02 -0.18 4.82
CA ALA A 90 5.35 -0.13 6.24
C ALA A 90 6.45 0.94 6.47
N PRO A 91 6.07 2.22 6.55
CA PRO A 91 7.04 3.33 6.62
C PRO A 91 7.83 3.37 7.94
N GLN A 92 7.33 2.70 8.98
CA GLN A 92 7.95 2.62 10.30
C GLN A 92 7.78 1.21 10.87
N TRP A 93 8.27 0.21 10.13
CA TRP A 93 8.25 -1.17 10.62
C TRP A 93 9.27 -1.34 11.77
N LEU A 94 8.91 -2.14 12.77
CA LEU A 94 9.74 -2.37 13.96
C LEU A 94 9.89 -3.86 14.30
N GLU A 95 8.93 -4.68 13.90
CA GLU A 95 8.76 -6.05 14.34
C GLU A 95 8.85 -7.02 13.17
N GLU A 96 9.30 -8.25 13.45
CA GLU A 96 9.43 -9.31 12.45
C GLU A 96 8.09 -9.67 11.81
N GLN A 97 6.99 -9.46 12.53
CA GLN A 97 5.65 -9.65 11.98
C GLN A 97 5.37 -8.73 10.77
N ALA A 98 5.80 -7.47 10.82
CA ALA A 98 5.62 -6.56 9.68
C ALA A 98 6.42 -7.03 8.45
N LEU A 99 7.59 -7.64 8.65
CA LEU A 99 8.36 -8.24 7.56
C LEU A 99 7.69 -9.51 7.03
N ALA A 100 7.09 -10.33 7.91
CA ALA A 100 6.34 -11.51 7.48
C ALA A 100 5.12 -11.14 6.63
N ASP A 101 4.34 -10.14 7.06
CA ASP A 101 3.19 -9.59 6.31
C ASP A 101 3.65 -8.99 4.98
N GLY A 102 4.79 -8.29 4.98
CA GLY A 102 5.42 -7.77 3.78
C GLY A 102 5.84 -8.87 2.80
N CYS A 103 6.51 -9.92 3.28
CA CYS A 103 6.90 -11.08 2.49
C CYS A 103 5.68 -11.81 1.90
N PHE A 104 4.58 -11.89 2.65
CA PHE A 104 3.32 -12.42 2.14
C PHE A 104 2.79 -11.58 0.97
N GLY A 105 2.78 -10.26 1.12
CA GLY A 105 2.40 -9.35 0.02
C GLY A 105 3.30 -9.46 -1.21
N LEU A 106 4.61 -9.55 -1.01
CA LEU A 106 5.58 -9.80 -2.07
C LEU A 106 5.31 -11.11 -2.82
N ALA A 107 4.95 -12.17 -2.09
CA ALA A 107 4.57 -13.46 -2.67
C ALA A 107 3.27 -13.38 -3.49
N LEU A 108 2.32 -12.53 -3.08
CA LEU A 108 1.10 -12.22 -3.84
C LEU A 108 1.34 -11.31 -5.06
N GLY A 109 2.58 -10.86 -5.28
CA GLY A 109 2.93 -9.99 -6.38
C GLY A 109 2.63 -8.51 -6.15
N LEU A 110 2.44 -8.11 -4.89
CA LEU A 110 2.27 -6.71 -4.51
C LEU A 110 3.63 -6.10 -4.16
N PRO A 111 3.95 -4.88 -4.64
CA PRO A 111 5.17 -4.20 -4.23
C PRO A 111 5.05 -3.82 -2.75
N LEU A 112 6.19 -3.80 -2.06
CA LEU A 112 6.29 -3.52 -0.64
C LEU A 112 7.28 -2.37 -0.44
N HIS A 113 6.79 -1.26 0.07
CA HIS A 113 7.61 -0.16 0.55
C HIS A 113 7.93 -0.31 2.03
N LEU A 114 9.21 -0.22 2.39
CA LEU A 114 9.71 -0.13 3.75
C LEU A 114 10.48 1.19 3.94
N GLY A 115 10.15 1.92 5.02
CA GLY A 115 10.84 3.17 5.36
C GLY A 115 12.26 3.00 5.90
N SER A 116 12.69 1.76 6.11
CA SER A 116 14.05 1.41 6.51
C SER A 116 14.41 0.04 5.95
N SER A 117 15.68 -0.17 5.63
CA SER A 117 16.14 -1.45 5.09
C SER A 117 15.96 -2.58 6.12
N PRO A 118 15.43 -3.75 5.73
CA PRO A 118 15.55 -4.95 6.53
C PRO A 118 17.00 -5.43 6.56
N PHE A 119 17.31 -6.41 7.42
CA PHE A 119 18.67 -6.93 7.63
C PHE A 119 19.18 -7.84 6.49
N ILE A 120 19.14 -7.35 5.25
CA ILE A 120 19.46 -8.11 4.02
C ILE A 120 20.76 -7.66 3.33
N GLY A 121 21.32 -6.51 3.72
CA GLY A 121 22.46 -5.89 3.04
C GLY A 121 23.78 -6.70 3.06
N GLY A 122 23.86 -7.75 3.88
CA GLY A 122 25.02 -8.66 3.91
C GLY A 122 25.12 -9.57 2.70
N SER A 123 24.04 -9.76 1.92
CA SER A 123 24.03 -10.61 0.74
C SER A 123 23.52 -9.85 -0.48
N LYS A 124 24.40 -9.70 -1.48
CA LYS A 124 24.04 -9.13 -2.79
C LYS A 124 22.96 -9.94 -3.50
N VAL A 125 22.98 -11.27 -3.33
CA VAL A 125 21.97 -12.16 -3.93
C VAL A 125 20.61 -11.89 -3.31
N VAL A 126 20.51 -11.86 -1.97
CA VAL A 126 19.23 -11.60 -1.28
C VAL A 126 18.70 -10.22 -1.62
N THR A 127 19.57 -9.20 -1.58
CA THR A 127 19.18 -7.82 -1.92
C THR A 127 18.62 -7.76 -3.33
N LYS A 128 19.38 -8.24 -4.33
CA LYS A 128 18.96 -8.24 -5.73
C LYS A 128 17.67 -9.02 -5.97
N VAL A 129 17.51 -10.17 -5.31
CA VAL A 129 16.29 -10.96 -5.44
C VAL A 129 15.08 -10.16 -4.98
N LEU A 130 15.15 -9.55 -3.79
CA LEU A 130 14.01 -8.82 -3.21
C LEU A 130 13.72 -7.51 -3.94
N THR A 131 14.75 -6.77 -4.38
CA THR A 131 14.58 -5.43 -4.95
C THR A 131 14.45 -5.40 -6.48
N GLU A 132 14.81 -6.48 -7.18
CA GLU A 132 14.83 -6.53 -8.64
C GLU A 132 14.19 -7.81 -9.20
N ASP A 133 14.75 -8.99 -8.89
CA ASP A 133 14.37 -10.22 -9.61
C ASP A 133 12.95 -10.70 -9.28
N MET A 134 12.45 -10.40 -8.08
CA MET A 134 11.12 -10.80 -7.61
C MET A 134 9.99 -10.27 -8.50
N GLU A 135 10.18 -9.15 -9.20
CA GLU A 135 9.17 -8.60 -10.12
C GLU A 135 8.89 -9.60 -11.26
N SER A 136 9.90 -10.37 -11.68
CA SER A 136 9.75 -11.41 -12.71
C SER A 136 9.19 -12.73 -12.18
N LEU A 137 9.29 -12.97 -10.86
CA LEU A 137 8.88 -14.22 -10.22
C LEU A 137 7.41 -14.17 -9.76
N THR A 138 7.01 -13.07 -9.13
CA THR A 138 5.67 -12.90 -8.55
C THR A 138 4.98 -11.61 -9.00
N GLY A 139 5.73 -10.62 -9.50
CA GLY A 139 5.26 -9.25 -9.71
C GLY A 139 5.49 -8.33 -8.50
N GLY A 140 5.96 -8.89 -7.38
CA GLY A 140 6.30 -8.16 -6.17
C GLY A 140 7.69 -7.55 -6.26
N LYS A 141 7.94 -6.49 -5.49
CA LYS A 141 9.23 -5.80 -5.44
C LYS A 141 9.39 -5.11 -4.10
N LEU A 142 10.52 -5.31 -3.44
CA LEU A 142 10.89 -4.56 -2.24
C LEU A 142 11.42 -3.18 -2.63
N ILE A 143 10.85 -2.14 -2.04
CA ILE A 143 11.21 -0.73 -2.18
C ILE A 143 11.69 -0.25 -0.81
N ILE A 144 12.83 0.42 -0.78
CA ILE A 144 13.43 0.96 0.43
C ILE A 144 13.65 2.45 0.22
N GLU A 145 12.82 3.27 0.86
CA GLU A 145 12.85 4.73 0.73
C GLU A 145 12.39 5.36 2.04
N ASP A 146 13.21 6.21 2.66
CA ASP A 146 12.91 6.83 3.95
C ASP A 146 12.31 8.23 3.83
N ASP A 147 12.42 8.87 2.66
CA ASP A 147 11.78 10.13 2.35
C ASP A 147 10.30 9.93 1.99
N ILE A 148 9.44 10.60 2.75
CA ILE A 148 7.98 10.47 2.61
C ILE A 148 7.48 10.91 1.22
N ILE A 149 8.06 11.95 0.64
CA ILE A 149 7.60 12.50 -0.65
C ILE A 149 8.05 11.57 -1.77
N LYS A 150 9.32 11.14 -1.75
CA LYS A 150 9.83 10.18 -2.74
C LYS A 150 9.10 8.84 -2.66
N ALA A 151 8.83 8.35 -1.45
CA ALA A 151 8.02 7.15 -1.26
C ALA A 151 6.62 7.35 -1.88
N ALA A 152 5.95 8.48 -1.60
CA ALA A 152 4.65 8.76 -2.20
C ALA A 152 4.71 8.83 -3.74
N ASP A 153 5.76 9.44 -4.31
CA ASP A 153 5.99 9.52 -5.75
C ASP A 153 6.18 8.14 -6.38
N GLU A 154 7.03 7.29 -5.80
CA GLU A 154 7.28 5.94 -6.32
C GLU A 154 6.02 5.05 -6.19
N LEU A 155 5.30 5.14 -5.06
CA LEU A 155 4.05 4.42 -4.85
C LEU A 155 2.98 4.83 -5.86
N GLU A 156 2.83 6.13 -6.12
CA GLU A 156 1.90 6.64 -7.12
C GLU A 156 2.31 6.21 -8.54
N GLU A 157 3.59 6.28 -8.89
CA GLU A 157 4.09 5.85 -10.20
C GLU A 157 3.75 4.38 -10.47
N ILE A 158 3.95 3.50 -9.49
CA ILE A 158 3.60 2.08 -9.58
C ILE A 158 2.10 1.90 -9.80
N ILE A 159 1.27 2.59 -9.03
CA ILE A 159 -0.19 2.56 -9.15
C ILE A 159 -0.62 3.02 -10.54
N LEU A 160 -0.09 4.15 -11.03
CA LEU A 160 -0.40 4.69 -12.35
C LEU A 160 0.08 3.77 -13.48
N LYS A 161 1.27 3.18 -13.37
CA LYS A 161 1.77 2.18 -14.33
C LYS A 161 0.84 0.97 -14.42
N ARG A 162 0.39 0.43 -13.28
CA ARG A 162 -0.55 -0.70 -13.24
C ARG A 162 -1.94 -0.31 -13.80
N ARG A 163 -2.45 0.88 -13.47
CA ARG A 163 -3.68 1.44 -14.07
C ARG A 163 -3.59 1.51 -15.59
N LYS A 164 -2.48 2.05 -16.11
CA LYS A 164 -2.25 2.14 -17.56
C LYS A 164 -2.23 0.77 -18.23
N ASN A 165 -1.62 -0.24 -17.60
CA ASN A 165 -1.61 -1.61 -18.11
C ASN A 165 -3.01 -2.26 -18.13
N LEU A 166 -3.93 -1.78 -17.30
CA LEU A 166 -5.35 -2.16 -17.30
C LEU A 166 -6.20 -1.32 -18.27
N GLY A 167 -5.60 -0.39 -19.01
CA GLY A 167 -6.32 0.52 -19.92
C GLY A 167 -7.08 1.64 -19.22
N LEU A 168 -6.72 1.95 -17.97
CA LEU A 168 -7.33 3.02 -17.18
C LEU A 168 -6.51 4.31 -17.29
N SER A 169 -7.18 5.44 -17.48
CA SER A 169 -6.58 6.80 -17.49
C SER A 169 -6.32 7.33 -16.09
#